data_AF-A0A944GM98-F1
#
_entry.id   AF-A0A944GM98-F1
#
_cell.length_a   1.000
_cell.length_b   1.000
_cell.length_c   1.000
_cell.angle_alpha   90.00
_cell.angle_beta   90.00
_cell.angle_gamma   90.00
#
_symmetry.space_group_name_H-M   'P 1'
#
loop_
_entity.id
_entity.type
_entity.pdbx_description
1 polymer ?
#
loop_
_entity_poly.entity_id
_entity_poly.type
_entity_poly.pdbx_seq_one_letter_code
_entity_poly.pdbx_strand_id
1 'polypeptide(L)'
;DRRVMKHLRYSVDELMEAMRECMIFDISQVQYAIVETTGKINFYQKSCYRNTENGDMGLQPPNCEPPCLLIKDGEINYPGLRRWGKGEATLRRMITEMNLNIKDIFLLTDSKDKGVYTVLKNGSQSGTKPIGKP
;
A
#
# COMPACT_ATOMS: atom_id res chain seq x y z
N ASP A 1 18.07 3.08 26.93
CA ASP A 1 19.17 3.66 27.73
C ASP A 1 19.12 5.18 27.61
N ARG A 2 19.04 5.90 28.75
CA ARG A 2 18.96 7.37 28.78
C ARG A 2 20.25 8.04 28.29
N ARG A 3 21.41 7.37 28.41
CA ARG A 3 22.70 7.89 27.94
C ARG A 3 22.76 7.95 26.41
N VAL A 4 22.22 6.94 25.74
CA VAL A 4 22.11 6.88 24.27
C VAL A 4 21.20 7.99 23.74
N MET A 5 20.02 8.19 24.34
CA MET A 5 19.12 9.28 23.95
C MET A 5 19.78 10.66 24.10
N LYS A 6 20.51 10.88 25.21
CA LYS A 6 21.23 12.14 25.45
C LYS A 6 22.37 12.35 24.44
N HIS A 7 23.09 11.31 24.06
CA HIS A 7 24.16 11.39 23.07
C HIS A 7 23.62 11.71 21.66
N LEU A 8 22.48 11.11 21.30
CA LEU A 8 21.80 11.33 20.02
C LEU A 8 20.90 12.57 20.02
N ARG A 9 20.87 13.34 21.12
CA ARG A 9 20.02 14.53 21.32
C ARG A 9 18.53 14.29 21.15
N TYR A 10 18.05 13.06 21.37
CA TYR A 10 16.63 12.76 21.41
C TYR A 10 16.01 13.16 22.75
N SER A 11 14.92 13.90 22.66
CA SER A 11 13.98 14.12 23.75
C SER A 11 13.09 12.88 23.97
N VAL A 12 12.48 12.82 25.16
CA VAL A 12 11.45 11.81 25.44
C VAL A 12 10.22 12.04 24.56
N ASP A 13 9.90 13.29 24.24
CA ASP A 13 8.75 13.65 23.42
C ASP A 13 8.89 13.13 21.98
N GLU A 14 10.07 13.29 21.36
CA GLU A 14 10.37 12.75 20.03
C GLU A 14 10.33 11.22 20.01
N LEU A 15 10.81 10.55 21.07
CA LEU A 15 10.68 9.10 21.20
C LEU A 15 9.21 8.68 21.24
N MET A 16 8.40 9.36 22.05
CA MET A 16 6.98 9.06 22.20
C MET A 16 6.19 9.37 20.92
N GLU A 17 6.57 10.42 20.19
CA GLU A 17 6.02 10.74 18.87
C GLU A 17 6.32 9.63 17.87
N ALA A 18 7.59 9.22 17.74
CA ALA A 18 7.99 8.13 16.87
C ALA A 18 7.29 6.80 17.21
N MET A 19 7.08 6.53 18.51
CA MET A 19 6.31 5.35 18.94
C MET A 19 4.84 5.44 18.48
N ARG A 20 4.20 6.60 18.64
CA ARG A 20 2.82 6.82 18.20
C ARG A 20 2.67 6.73 16.67
N GLU A 21 3.63 7.23 15.91
CA GLU A 21 3.67 7.06 14.44
C GLU A 21 3.65 5.59 14.03
N CYS A 22 4.23 4.73 14.87
CA CYS A 22 4.25 3.27 14.70
C CYS A 22 3.10 2.56 15.43
N MET A 23 2.07 3.28 15.89
CA MET A 23 0.92 2.76 16.65
C MET A 23 1.29 2.06 17.98
N ILE A 24 2.43 2.40 18.57
CA ILE A 24 2.89 1.90 19.87
C ILE A 24 2.63 2.96 20.94
N PHE A 25 1.77 2.64 21.90
CA PHE A 25 1.39 3.58 22.98
C PHE A 25 1.99 3.22 24.34
N ASP A 26 2.58 2.03 24.47
CA ASP A 26 3.23 1.56 25.69
C ASP A 26 4.65 1.04 25.38
N ILE A 27 5.65 1.67 26.00
CA ILE A 27 7.06 1.32 25.84
C ILE A 27 7.36 -0.11 26.33
N SER A 28 6.52 -0.67 27.21
CA SER A 28 6.65 -2.04 27.68
C SER A 28 6.49 -3.07 26.54
N GLN A 29 5.85 -2.68 25.43
CA GLN A 29 5.66 -3.51 24.25
C GLN A 29 6.91 -3.59 23.38
N VAL A 30 7.87 -2.68 23.56
CA VAL A 30 9.09 -2.58 22.76
C VAL A 30 10.15 -3.53 23.30
N GLN A 31 10.73 -4.34 22.43
CA GLN A 31 11.89 -5.17 22.72
C GLN A 31 13.19 -4.42 22.38
N TYR A 32 13.24 -3.77 21.20
CA TYR A 32 14.36 -2.94 20.77
C TYR A 32 13.88 -1.66 20.10
N ALA A 33 14.63 -0.57 20.27
CA ALA A 33 14.49 0.66 19.51
C ALA A 33 15.85 0.95 18.86
N ILE A 34 15.85 1.14 17.55
CA ILE A 34 17.06 1.35 16.74
C ILE A 34 16.97 2.73 16.12
N VAL A 35 18.03 3.53 16.27
CA VAL A 35 18.14 4.82 15.61
C VAL A 35 19.01 4.64 14.37
N GLU A 36 18.43 4.90 13.20
CA GLU A 36 19.12 4.86 11.92
C GLU A 36 20.03 6.07 11.73
N THR A 37 20.97 5.99 10.78
CA THR A 37 21.85 7.12 10.42
C THR A 37 21.08 8.35 9.94
N THR A 38 19.83 8.17 9.47
CA THR A 38 18.92 9.24 9.06
C THR A 38 18.30 10.00 10.23
N GLY A 39 18.46 9.52 11.48
CA GLY A 39 17.71 10.04 12.62
C GLY A 39 16.25 9.57 12.64
N LYS A 40 15.94 8.42 12.02
CA LYS A 40 14.66 7.74 12.23
C LYS A 40 14.80 6.71 13.32
N ILE A 41 13.81 6.62 14.22
CA ILE A 41 13.72 5.53 15.19
C ILE A 41 12.81 4.43 14.63
N ASN A 42 13.31 3.20 14.60
CA ASN A 42 12.54 2.00 14.28
C ASN A 42 12.37 1.16 15.55
N PHE A 43 11.19 0.56 15.72
CA PHE A 43 10.86 -0.24 16.89
C PHE A 43 10.67 -1.71 16.50
N TYR A 44 11.27 -2.59 17.29
CA TYR A 44 11.00 -4.02 17.26
C TYR A 44 10.20 -4.38 18.50
N GLN A 45 8.92 -4.71 18.33
CA GLN A 45 8.03 -5.08 19.43
C GLN A 45 8.30 -6.51 19.92
N LYS A 46 7.99 -6.76 21.20
CA LYS A 46 7.95 -8.11 21.76
C LYS A 46 6.95 -8.97 21.01
N SER A 47 7.20 -10.27 20.95
CA SER A 47 6.44 -11.18 20.08
C SER A 47 4.93 -11.18 20.33
N CYS A 48 4.48 -11.01 21.58
CA CYS A 48 3.05 -10.98 21.93
C CYS A 48 2.30 -9.71 21.48
N TYR A 49 3.01 -8.64 21.08
CA TYR A 49 2.41 -7.39 20.61
C TYR A 49 2.64 -7.14 19.11
N ARG A 50 3.40 -7.99 18.42
CA ARG A 50 3.60 -7.89 16.97
C ARG A 50 2.35 -8.35 16.22
N ASN A 51 2.15 -7.83 15.02
CA ASN A 51 1.13 -8.33 14.11
C ASN A 51 1.40 -9.80 13.77
N THR A 52 0.34 -10.59 13.66
CA THR A 52 0.41 -11.98 13.20
C THR A 52 0.80 -12.04 11.73
N GLU A 53 1.84 -12.81 11.42
CA GLU A 53 2.25 -13.10 10.05
C GLU A 53 1.54 -14.35 9.52
N ASN A 54 1.47 -14.53 8.20
CA ASN A 54 0.87 -15.72 7.59
C ASN A 54 1.51 -17.03 8.11
N GLY A 55 2.83 -17.02 8.34
CA GLY A 55 3.59 -18.16 8.84
C GLY A 55 3.20 -18.57 10.27
N ASP A 56 2.84 -17.61 11.14
CA ASP A 56 2.39 -17.89 12.51
C ASP A 56 1.09 -18.72 12.53
N MET A 57 0.27 -18.56 11.49
CA MET A 57 -1.00 -19.27 11.30
C MET A 57 -0.88 -20.49 10.37
N GLY A 58 0.32 -20.82 9.90
CA GLY A 58 0.54 -21.89 8.92
C GLY A 58 -0.06 -21.62 7.54
N LEU A 59 -0.37 -20.36 7.22
CA LEU A 59 -0.96 -19.96 5.94
C LEU A 59 0.12 -19.80 4.87
N GLN A 60 -0.14 -20.33 3.68
CA GLN A 60 0.70 -20.17 2.50
C GLN A 60 -0.12 -19.56 1.36
N PRO A 61 -0.47 -18.27 1.44
CA PRO A 61 -1.21 -17.62 0.36
C PRO A 61 -0.39 -17.65 -0.94
N PRO A 62 -1.05 -17.73 -2.10
CA PRO A 62 -0.34 -17.63 -3.37
C PRO A 62 0.39 -16.29 -3.47
N ASN A 63 1.55 -16.28 -4.12
CA ASN A 63 2.23 -15.03 -4.43
C ASN A 63 1.36 -14.18 -5.35
N CYS A 64 0.84 -13.07 -4.80
CA CYS A 64 0.03 -12.12 -5.55
C CYS A 64 0.89 -10.92 -5.97
N GLU A 65 0.93 -10.66 -7.29
CA GLU A 65 1.48 -9.41 -7.78
C GLU A 65 0.61 -8.22 -7.34
N PRO A 66 1.21 -7.06 -7.04
CA PRO A 66 0.44 -5.87 -6.75
C PRO A 66 -0.45 -5.47 -7.95
N PRO A 67 -1.58 -4.80 -7.72
CA PRO A 67 -2.46 -4.36 -8.79
C PRO A 67 -1.72 -3.55 -9.87
N CYS A 68 -2.02 -3.83 -11.13
CA CYS A 68 -1.39 -3.14 -12.25
C CYS A 68 -2.15 -1.85 -12.58
N LEU A 69 -1.48 -0.69 -12.48
CA LEU A 69 -2.05 0.60 -12.88
C LEU A 69 -2.11 0.72 -14.40
N LEU A 70 -3.30 0.80 -14.98
CA LEU A 70 -3.52 0.86 -16.43
C LEU A 70 -3.86 2.27 -16.92
N ILE A 71 -4.60 3.05 -16.13
CA ILE A 71 -4.95 4.45 -16.43
C ILE A 71 -4.67 5.31 -15.22
N LYS A 72 -4.05 6.47 -15.45
CA LYS A 72 -3.81 7.51 -14.45
C LYS A 72 -4.18 8.86 -15.06
N ASP A 73 -5.03 9.63 -14.38
CA ASP A 73 -5.38 11.01 -14.75
C ASP A 73 -5.88 11.16 -16.20
N GLY A 74 -6.66 10.18 -16.69
CA GLY A 74 -7.17 10.18 -18.06
C GLY A 74 -6.15 9.79 -19.14
N GLU A 75 -5.00 9.23 -18.75
CA GLU A 75 -3.95 8.77 -19.66
C GLU A 75 -3.58 7.30 -19.43
N ILE A 76 -3.19 6.62 -20.51
CA ILE A 76 -2.74 5.21 -20.44
C ILE A 76 -1.36 5.16 -19.79
N ASN A 77 -1.24 4.35 -18.73
CA ASN A 77 0.05 4.06 -18.11
C ASN A 77 0.77 2.94 -18.88
N TYR A 78 1.52 3.29 -19.92
CA TYR A 78 2.25 2.34 -20.77
C TYR A 78 3.17 1.35 -20.02
N PRO A 79 3.94 1.75 -18.99
CA PRO A 79 4.66 0.80 -18.15
C PRO A 79 3.76 -0.27 -17.51
N GLY A 80 2.62 0.13 -16.97
CA GLY A 80 1.64 -0.81 -16.42
C GLY A 80 1.00 -1.67 -17.51
N LEU A 81 0.66 -1.09 -18.66
CA LEU A 81 0.14 -1.83 -19.81
C LEU A 81 1.10 -2.93 -20.30
N ARG A 82 2.41 -2.66 -20.33
CA ARG A 82 3.43 -3.65 -20.66
C ARG A 82 3.45 -4.81 -19.66
N ARG A 83 3.38 -4.51 -18.36
CA ARG A 83 3.29 -5.52 -17.29
C ARG A 83 1.98 -6.32 -17.36
N TRP A 84 0.89 -5.67 -17.77
CA TRP A 84 -0.41 -6.30 -17.92
C TRP A 84 -0.43 -7.32 -19.07
N GLY A 85 0.33 -7.07 -20.13
CA GLY A 85 0.59 -8.04 -21.20
C GLY A 85 -0.55 -8.29 -22.18
N LYS A 86 -1.75 -7.72 -21.97
CA LYS A 86 -2.89 -7.89 -22.89
C LYS A 86 -2.98 -6.84 -24.01
N GLY A 87 -2.15 -5.80 -23.96
CA GLY A 87 -2.03 -4.78 -25.00
C GLY A 87 -3.09 -3.66 -24.97
N GLU A 88 -2.81 -2.57 -25.69
CA GLU A 88 -3.63 -1.35 -25.68
C GLU A 88 -5.03 -1.55 -26.27
N ALA A 89 -5.14 -2.31 -27.37
CA ALA A 89 -6.41 -2.57 -28.03
C ALA A 89 -7.41 -3.26 -27.09
N THR A 90 -6.93 -4.23 -26.29
CA THR A 90 -7.75 -4.92 -25.28
C THR A 90 -8.20 -3.95 -24.18
N LEU A 91 -7.31 -3.07 -23.70
CA LEU A 91 -7.65 -2.06 -22.70
C LEU A 91 -8.76 -1.12 -23.22
N ARG A 92 -8.59 -0.60 -24.45
CA ARG A 92 -9.57 0.30 -25.07
C ARG A 92 -10.93 -0.38 -25.25
N ARG A 93 -10.95 -1.63 -25.73
CA ARG A 93 -12.20 -2.39 -25.88
C ARG A 93 -12.93 -2.55 -24.56
N MET A 94 -12.21 -2.96 -23.50
CA MET A 94 -12.77 -3.13 -22.17
C MET A 94 -13.39 -1.84 -21.61
N ILE A 95 -12.71 -0.71 -21.80
CA ILE A 95 -13.21 0.61 -21.36
C ILE A 95 -14.49 0.99 -22.10
N THR A 96 -14.54 0.73 -23.41
CA THR A 96 -15.73 0.96 -24.24
C THR A 96 -16.90 0.07 -23.81
N GLU A 97 -16.66 -1.22 -23.52
CA GLU A 97 -17.67 -2.15 -23.00
C GLU A 97 -18.25 -1.68 -21.65
N MET A 98 -17.45 -0.97 -20.85
CA MET A 98 -17.88 -0.33 -19.59
C MET A 98 -18.63 1.00 -19.81
N ASN A 99 -18.85 1.44 -21.06
CA ASN A 99 -19.42 2.74 -21.42
C ASN A 99 -18.65 3.92 -20.81
N LEU A 100 -17.32 3.85 -20.82
CA LEU A 100 -16.44 4.91 -20.32
C LEU A 100 -15.56 5.46 -21.44
N ASN A 101 -15.04 6.67 -21.24
CA ASN A 101 -13.92 7.20 -22.00
C ASN A 101 -12.67 7.16 -21.13
N ILE A 102 -11.50 6.94 -21.75
CA ILE A 102 -10.20 7.03 -21.04
C ILE A 102 -10.08 8.36 -20.32
N LYS A 103 -10.45 9.48 -20.97
CA LYS A 103 -10.34 10.83 -20.40
C LYS A 103 -11.19 11.05 -19.14
N ASP A 104 -12.23 10.25 -18.93
CA ASP A 104 -13.12 10.35 -17.79
C ASP A 104 -12.64 9.51 -16.59
N ILE A 105 -11.58 8.72 -16.77
CA ILE A 105 -11.06 7.79 -15.78
C ILE A 105 -9.84 8.40 -15.07
N PHE A 106 -9.99 8.67 -13.77
CA PHE A 106 -8.91 9.09 -12.88
C PHE A 106 -7.93 7.96 -12.59
N LEU A 107 -8.46 6.77 -12.31
CA LEU A 107 -7.66 5.59 -11.95
C LEU A 107 -8.30 4.33 -12.53
N LEU A 108 -7.50 3.50 -13.18
CA LEU A 108 -7.87 2.12 -13.49
C LEU A 108 -6.77 1.17 -13.07
N THR A 109 -7.08 0.21 -12.20
CA THR A 109 -6.13 -0.85 -11.80
C THR A 109 -6.69 -2.24 -12.04
N ASP A 110 -5.85 -3.15 -12.50
CA ASP A 110 -6.14 -4.59 -12.58
C ASP A 110 -5.58 -5.34 -11.36
N SER A 111 -6.45 -5.87 -10.52
CA SER A 111 -6.10 -6.72 -9.37
C SER A 111 -6.21 -8.18 -9.79
N LYS A 112 -5.08 -8.85 -10.05
CA LYS A 112 -5.07 -10.28 -10.43
C LYS A 112 -5.61 -11.18 -9.32
N ASP A 113 -5.19 -10.91 -8.09
CA ASP A 113 -5.59 -11.59 -6.85
C ASP A 113 -7.09 -11.54 -6.59
N LYS A 114 -7.71 -10.37 -6.75
CA LYS A 114 -9.14 -10.17 -6.48
C LYS A 114 -10.03 -10.48 -7.67
N GLY A 115 -9.46 -10.71 -8.85
CA GLY A 115 -10.25 -10.95 -10.07
C GLY A 115 -11.11 -9.75 -10.51
N VAL A 116 -10.73 -8.52 -10.15
CA VAL A 116 -11.52 -7.30 -10.44
C VAL A 116 -10.66 -6.21 -11.07
N TYR A 117 -11.32 -5.37 -11.87
CA TYR A 117 -10.82 -4.03 -12.21
C TYR A 117 -11.37 -3.02 -11.21
N THR A 118 -10.54 -2.11 -10.73
CA THR A 118 -11.02 -0.96 -9.94
C THR A 118 -10.98 0.28 -10.83
N VAL A 119 -12.10 0.98 -10.94
CA VAL A 119 -12.22 2.20 -11.75
C VAL A 119 -12.67 3.37 -10.86
N LEU A 120 -11.95 4.47 -10.93
CA LEU A 120 -12.33 5.77 -10.38
C LEU A 120 -12.52 6.76 -11.53
N LYS A 121 -13.65 7.48 -11.54
CA LYS A 121 -13.93 8.51 -12.55
C LYS A 121 -13.64 9.90 -12.01
N ASN A 122 -13.24 10.81 -12.91
CA ASN A 122 -13.06 12.23 -12.60
C ASN A 122 -14.36 12.83 -12.04
N GLY A 123 -14.26 13.59 -10.92
CA GLY A 123 -15.41 14.28 -10.31
C GLY A 123 -16.35 13.43 -9.46
N SER A 124 -16.05 12.15 -9.20
CA SER A 124 -16.89 11.30 -8.34
C SER A 124 -16.61 11.60 -6.86
N GLN A 125 -17.54 12.25 -6.16
CA GLN A 125 -17.45 12.39 -4.68
C GLN A 125 -17.74 11.08 -3.92
N SER A 126 -18.11 9.99 -4.60
CA SER A 126 -18.45 8.72 -3.95
C SER A 126 -18.29 7.54 -4.91
N GLY A 127 -17.46 6.57 -4.54
CA GLY A 127 -17.58 5.19 -5.04
C GLY A 127 -16.44 4.72 -5.95
N THR A 128 -15.42 4.10 -5.35
CA THR A 128 -14.69 3.00 -6.00
C THR A 128 -15.72 1.95 -6.41
N LYS A 129 -15.93 1.74 -7.71
CA LYS A 129 -16.70 0.57 -8.18
C LYS A 129 -15.71 -0.51 -8.61
N PRO A 130 -15.50 -1.58 -7.82
CA PRO A 130 -14.89 -2.79 -8.35
C PRO A 130 -15.83 -3.36 -9.41
N ILE A 131 -15.30 -3.58 -10.61
CA ILE A 131 -16.00 -4.21 -11.72
C ILE A 131 -15.40 -5.61 -11.86
N GLY A 132 -16.25 -6.63 -11.81
CA GLY A 132 -15.84 -8.02 -12.05
C GLY A 132 -15.16 -8.13 -13.41
N LYS A 133 -14.11 -8.93 -13.50
CA LYS A 133 -13.57 -9.31 -14.81
C LYS A 133 -14.64 -10.09 -15.58
N PRO A 134 -14.75 -9.89 -16.91
CA PRO A 134 -15.52 -10.79 -17.75
C PRO A 134 -14.97 -12.22 -17.68
#